data_AF-X1VEW9-F1
#
_entry.id   AF-X1VEW9-F1
#
_cell.length_a   1.000
_cell.length_b   1.000
_cell.length_c   1.000
_cell.angle_alpha   90.00
_cell.angle_beta   90.00
_cell.angle_gamma   90.00
#
_symmetry.space_group_name_H-M   'P 1'
#
loop_
_entity.id
_entity.type
_entity.pdbx_description
1 polymer ?
#
loop_
_entity_poly.entity_id
_entity_poly.type
_entity_poly.pdbx_seq_one_letter_code
_entity_poly.pdbx_strand_id
1 'polypeptide(L)'
;MVKNEMYNTISSNNISSNTANGIYLHNHCNYNAQISSNDIYSNSNSGIRIENSSHNYVITSNTVRKNTNYGIMIVGSYNTVQSCTISENSKHGLFLFADSNSTISSNTINGNTYEGIRLHNSTNDLIYTNK
;
A
#
# COMPACT_ATOMS: atom_id res chain seq x y z
N MET A 1 12.97 10.39 26.27
CA MET A 1 12.12 9.17 26.28
C MET A 1 12.03 8.69 24.84
N VAL A 2 12.93 7.78 24.43
CA VAL A 2 12.95 7.25 23.06
C VAL A 2 11.95 6.11 23.02
N LYS A 3 10.78 6.34 22.42
CA LYS A 3 9.77 5.29 22.22
C LYS A 3 10.29 4.32 21.16
N ASN A 4 10.88 3.25 21.65
CA ASN A 4 11.13 2.02 20.94
C ASN A 4 9.76 1.43 20.58
N GLU A 5 9.28 1.55 19.34
CA GLU A 5 8.03 0.92 18.93
C GLU A 5 8.30 0.03 17.72
N MET A 6 8.01 -1.26 17.88
CA MET A 6 8.47 -2.35 17.02
C MET A 6 8.03 -2.17 15.56
N TYR A 7 9.00 -2.09 14.64
CA TYR A 7 8.76 -2.05 13.20
C TYR A 7 8.94 -3.45 12.61
N ASN A 8 7.86 -4.06 12.12
CA ASN A 8 8.04 -5.07 11.09
C ASN A 8 8.57 -4.34 9.86
N THR A 9 9.81 -4.60 9.48
CA THR A 9 10.45 -3.99 8.32
C THR A 9 10.51 -5.00 7.19
N ILE A 10 9.84 -4.68 6.08
CA ILE A 10 9.92 -5.45 4.83
C ILE A 10 10.56 -4.54 3.80
N SER A 11 11.84 -4.77 3.52
CA SER A 11 12.57 -3.90 2.61
C SER A 11 13.49 -4.63 1.66
N SER A 12 13.65 -4.06 0.46
CA SER A 12 14.61 -4.53 -0.55
C SER A 12 14.40 -5.97 -1.04
N ASN A 13 13.14 -6.40 -1.10
CA ASN A 13 12.77 -7.72 -1.61
C ASN A 13 12.25 -7.65 -3.05
N ASN A 14 12.40 -8.77 -3.78
CA ASN A 14 11.65 -9.05 -4.99
C ASN A 14 10.56 -10.08 -4.65
N ILE A 15 9.29 -9.68 -4.75
CA ILE A 15 8.14 -10.49 -4.32
C ILE A 15 7.21 -10.68 -5.51
N SER A 16 7.18 -11.89 -6.06
CA SER A 16 6.41 -12.17 -7.26
C SER A 16 5.84 -13.58 -7.34
N SER A 17 4.87 -13.76 -8.24
CA SER A 17 4.26 -15.06 -8.56
C SER A 17 3.59 -15.77 -7.38
N ASN A 18 3.14 -15.02 -6.36
CA ASN A 18 2.37 -15.60 -5.27
C ASN A 18 0.93 -15.86 -5.70
N THR A 19 0.34 -16.94 -5.19
CA THR A 19 -1.05 -17.35 -5.49
C THR A 19 -2.10 -16.44 -4.86
N ALA A 20 -1.70 -15.49 -4.01
CA ALA A 20 -2.56 -14.50 -3.37
C ALA A 20 -1.89 -13.11 -3.41
N ASN A 21 -1.65 -12.49 -2.25
CA ASN A 21 -1.01 -11.18 -2.14
C ASN A 21 0.52 -11.32 -2.16
N GLY A 22 1.24 -10.28 -2.57
CA GLY A 22 2.70 -10.22 -2.40
C GLY A 22 3.07 -10.00 -0.93
N ILE A 23 2.61 -8.89 -0.35
CA ILE A 23 2.70 -8.60 1.08
C ILE A 23 1.28 -8.52 1.63
N TYR A 24 1.02 -9.25 2.71
CA TYR A 24 -0.23 -9.19 3.44
C TYR A 24 0.03 -8.89 4.92
N LEU A 25 -0.44 -7.73 5.37
CA LEU A 25 -0.47 -7.36 6.78
C LEU A 25 -1.91 -7.45 7.27
N HIS A 26 -2.12 -8.30 8.26
CA HIS A 26 -3.41 -8.53 8.90
C HIS A 26 -3.20 -8.58 10.42
N ASN A 27 -4.29 -8.47 11.19
CA ASN A 27 -4.43 -8.69 12.64
C ASN A 27 -3.15 -8.69 13.48
N HIS A 28 -3.07 -7.85 14.52
CA HIS A 28 -1.95 -7.82 15.48
C HIS A 28 -0.62 -7.31 14.92
N CYS A 29 -0.55 -6.92 13.65
CA CYS A 29 0.50 -6.04 13.12
C CYS A 29 0.30 -4.59 13.61
N ASN A 30 -0.08 -4.39 14.88
CA ASN A 30 -0.93 -3.27 15.29
C ASN A 30 -0.30 -1.88 15.17
N TYR A 31 1.01 -1.75 14.98
CA TYR A 31 1.64 -0.44 14.81
C TYR A 31 2.88 -0.53 13.93
N ASN A 32 3.12 0.54 13.17
CA ASN A 32 4.43 0.93 12.67
C ASN A 32 5.11 -0.09 11.75
N ALA A 33 4.40 -0.78 10.87
CA ALA A 33 5.07 -1.54 9.81
C ALA A 33 5.73 -0.59 8.79
N GLN A 34 6.96 -0.91 8.38
CA GLN A 34 7.69 -0.22 7.33
C GLN A 34 7.85 -1.14 6.13
N ILE A 35 7.23 -0.77 5.01
CA ILE A 35 7.38 -1.48 3.74
C ILE A 35 8.10 -0.53 2.79
N SER A 36 9.35 -0.84 2.44
CA SER A 36 10.14 0.08 1.62
C SER A 36 11.04 -0.56 0.58
N SER A 37 11.19 0.09 -0.57
CA SER A 37 12.15 -0.33 -1.60
C SER A 37 11.99 -1.77 -2.10
N ASN A 38 10.78 -2.33 -2.10
CA ASN A 38 10.50 -3.65 -2.66
C ASN A 38 10.04 -3.54 -4.13
N ASP A 39 10.36 -4.54 -4.95
CA ASP A 39 9.74 -4.76 -6.28
C ASP A 39 8.72 -5.89 -6.17
N ILE A 40 7.43 -5.56 -6.28
CA ILE A 40 6.31 -6.45 -5.99
C ILE A 40 5.45 -6.59 -7.25
N TYR A 41 5.44 -7.78 -7.85
CA TYR A 41 4.79 -7.93 -9.15
C TYR A 41 4.19 -9.31 -9.45
N SER A 42 3.23 -9.35 -10.36
CA SER A 42 2.65 -10.61 -10.87
C SER A 42 2.11 -11.53 -9.77
N ASN A 43 1.53 -10.96 -8.71
CA ASN A 43 0.81 -11.72 -7.70
C ASN A 43 -0.67 -11.85 -8.08
N SER A 44 -1.27 -13.00 -7.77
CA SER A 44 -2.64 -13.34 -8.20
C SER A 44 -3.75 -12.55 -7.50
N ASN A 45 -3.42 -11.71 -6.52
CA ASN A 45 -4.34 -10.77 -5.90
C ASN A 45 -3.74 -9.36 -5.84
N SER A 46 -3.45 -8.82 -4.65
CA SER A 46 -2.90 -7.47 -4.49
C SER A 46 -1.38 -7.51 -4.33
N GLY A 47 -0.69 -6.47 -4.77
CA GLY A 47 0.75 -6.35 -4.49
C GLY A 47 1.00 -6.21 -2.99
N ILE A 48 0.45 -5.15 -2.38
CA ILE A 48 0.43 -4.94 -0.94
C ILE A 48 -1.02 -4.87 -0.47
N ARG A 49 -1.39 -5.69 0.51
CA ARG A 49 -2.71 -5.66 1.14
C ARG A 49 -2.59 -5.48 2.64
N ILE A 50 -3.35 -4.52 3.15
CA ILE A 50 -3.39 -4.15 4.56
C ILE A 50 -4.83 -4.18 5.03
N GLU A 51 -5.11 -4.97 6.07
CA GLU A 51 -6.46 -5.16 6.63
C GLU A 51 -6.49 -5.18 8.16
N ASN A 52 -7.70 -4.97 8.71
CA ASN A 52 -8.05 -5.09 10.12
C ASN A 52 -7.26 -4.16 11.06
N SER A 53 -7.63 -2.89 11.00
CA SER A 53 -7.19 -1.84 11.95
C SER A 53 -5.70 -1.54 11.89
N SER A 54 -5.14 -1.51 10.67
CA SER A 54 -3.80 -0.96 10.46
C SER A 54 -3.73 0.51 10.87
N HIS A 55 -2.70 0.85 11.62
CA HIS A 55 -2.42 2.22 12.05
C HIS A 55 -0.93 2.51 11.87
N ASN A 56 -0.61 3.68 11.32
CA ASN A 56 0.76 4.20 11.19
C ASN A 56 1.68 3.33 10.32
N TYR A 57 1.17 2.72 9.25
CA TYR A 57 2.06 2.04 8.30
C TYR A 57 2.70 3.04 7.34
N VAL A 58 3.98 2.80 7.05
CA VAL A 58 4.76 3.62 6.14
C VAL A 58 5.16 2.78 4.93
N ILE A 59 4.52 3.06 3.80
CA ILE A 59 4.76 2.39 2.52
C ILE A 59 5.51 3.37 1.62
N THR A 60 6.80 3.15 1.41
CA THR A 60 7.67 4.13 0.75
C THR A 60 8.54 3.53 -0.33
N SER A 61 8.68 4.21 -1.47
CA SER A 61 9.66 3.83 -2.51
C SER A 61 9.50 2.40 -3.05
N ASN A 62 8.31 1.82 -3.00
CA ASN A 62 8.06 0.49 -3.57
C ASN A 62 7.65 0.60 -5.04
N THR A 63 8.03 -0.40 -5.84
CA THR A 63 7.50 -0.59 -7.19
C THR A 63 6.47 -1.73 -7.13
N VAL A 64 5.21 -1.45 -7.47
CA VAL A 64 4.10 -2.39 -7.34
C VAL A 64 3.35 -2.50 -8.66
N ARG A 65 3.51 -3.61 -9.38
CA ARG A 65 3.04 -3.70 -10.76
C ARG A 65 2.50 -5.05 -11.20
N LYS A 66 1.61 -5.05 -12.20
CA LYS A 66 1.13 -6.29 -12.85
C LYS A 66 0.46 -7.28 -11.89
N ASN A 67 -0.16 -6.83 -10.80
CA ASN A 67 -0.93 -7.69 -9.91
C ASN A 67 -2.38 -7.82 -10.42
N THR A 68 -2.99 -8.98 -10.21
CA THR A 68 -4.30 -9.33 -10.80
C THR A 68 -5.47 -8.56 -10.21
N ASN A 69 -5.32 -7.93 -9.04
CA ASN A 69 -6.30 -7.01 -8.49
C ASN A 69 -5.66 -5.63 -8.27
N TYR A 70 -5.45 -5.25 -7.02
CA TYR A 70 -5.00 -3.91 -6.65
C TYR A 70 -3.47 -3.84 -6.62
N GLY A 71 -2.88 -2.68 -6.90
CA GLY A 71 -1.48 -2.45 -6.57
C GLY A 71 -1.31 -2.48 -5.05
N ILE A 72 -1.91 -1.49 -4.39
CA ILE A 72 -1.93 -1.36 -2.93
C ILE A 72 -3.38 -1.23 -2.48
N MET A 73 -3.82 -2.05 -1.53
CA MET A 73 -5.13 -1.93 -0.88
C MET A 73 -4.94 -1.71 0.62
N ILE A 74 -5.56 -0.65 1.15
CA ILE A 74 -5.48 -0.27 2.55
C ILE A 74 -6.89 -0.18 3.15
N VAL A 75 -7.07 -0.88 4.27
CA VAL A 75 -8.20 -0.74 5.19
C VAL A 75 -7.63 -0.41 6.58
N GLY A 76 -7.76 0.85 7.00
CA GLY A 76 -7.17 1.29 8.27
C GLY A 76 -7.22 2.80 8.50
N SER A 77 -6.19 3.33 9.15
CA SER A 77 -6.07 4.78 9.30
C SER A 77 -4.64 5.24 9.57
N TYR A 78 -4.37 6.54 9.40
CA TYR A 78 -3.07 7.15 9.65
C TYR A 78 -1.91 6.50 8.86
N ASN A 79 -2.21 5.99 7.67
CA ASN A 79 -1.21 5.33 6.84
C ASN A 79 -0.52 6.36 5.93
N THR A 80 0.75 6.12 5.59
CA THR A 80 1.49 6.93 4.64
C THR A 80 1.87 6.09 3.43
N VAL A 81 1.48 6.55 2.24
CA VAL A 81 1.94 5.99 0.96
C VAL A 81 2.68 7.08 0.20
N GLN A 82 3.99 6.92 0.05
CA GLN A 82 4.82 7.97 -0.51
C GLN A 82 5.87 7.44 -1.48
N SER A 83 6.11 8.17 -2.57
CA SER A 83 7.18 7.88 -3.53
C SER A 83 7.12 6.47 -4.13
N CYS A 84 5.95 5.84 -4.17
CA CYS A 84 5.77 4.54 -4.81
C CYS A 84 5.50 4.69 -6.31
N THR A 85 5.91 3.69 -7.08
CA THR A 85 5.52 3.51 -8.48
C THR A 85 4.50 2.37 -8.54
N ILE A 86 3.24 2.67 -8.86
CA ILE A 86 2.14 1.71 -8.83
C ILE A 86 1.49 1.64 -10.21
N SER A 87 1.78 0.59 -10.98
CA SER A 87 1.40 0.56 -12.39
C SER A 87 0.91 -0.78 -12.91
N GLU A 88 0.13 -0.77 -14.00
CA GLU A 88 -0.24 -1.98 -14.74
C GLU A 88 -0.97 -3.04 -13.88
N ASN A 89 -1.62 -2.65 -12.78
CA ASN A 89 -2.45 -3.58 -12.00
C ASN A 89 -3.83 -3.69 -12.62
N SER A 90 -4.41 -4.89 -12.59
CA SER A 90 -5.66 -5.17 -13.31
C SER A 90 -6.92 -4.54 -12.68
N LYS A 91 -6.78 -3.84 -11.54
CA LYS A 91 -7.81 -3.00 -10.94
C LYS A 91 -7.30 -1.58 -10.64
N HIS A 92 -7.57 -1.05 -9.44
CA HIS A 92 -7.08 0.26 -9.01
C HIS A 92 -5.58 0.17 -8.68
N GLY A 93 -4.85 1.26 -8.87
CA GLY A 93 -3.46 1.36 -8.41
C GLY A 93 -3.40 1.32 -6.89
N LEU A 94 -3.94 2.35 -6.25
CA LEU A 94 -4.08 2.48 -4.81
C LEU A 94 -5.57 2.54 -4.43
N PHE A 95 -6.00 1.63 -3.57
CA PHE A 95 -7.37 1.57 -3.07
C PHE A 95 -7.42 1.78 -1.57
N LEU A 96 -8.00 2.91 -1.15
CA LEU A 96 -8.35 3.20 0.23
C LEU A 96 -9.82 2.80 0.45
N PHE A 97 -10.07 1.85 1.34
CA PHE A 97 -11.40 1.34 1.65
C PHE A 97 -11.66 1.41 3.15
N ALA A 98 -12.70 2.14 3.56
CA ALA A 98 -12.98 2.43 4.96
C ALA A 98 -11.73 2.97 5.70
N ASP A 99 -10.92 3.78 5.00
CA ASP A 99 -9.69 4.35 5.52
C ASP A 99 -9.91 5.74 6.15
N SER A 100 -9.01 6.21 6.99
CA SER A 100 -9.06 7.61 7.42
C SER A 100 -7.72 8.22 7.82
N ASN A 101 -7.61 9.54 7.72
CA ASN A 101 -6.46 10.30 8.18
C ASN A 101 -5.13 9.87 7.54
N SER A 102 -5.16 9.27 6.34
CA SER A 102 -3.96 8.82 5.65
C SER A 102 -3.36 9.92 4.77
N THR A 103 -2.06 9.82 4.51
CA THR A 103 -1.32 10.73 3.62
C THR A 103 -0.80 9.99 2.40
N ILE A 104 -1.25 10.40 1.22
CA ILE A 104 -0.85 9.82 -0.06
C ILE A 104 -0.12 10.89 -0.88
N SER A 105 1.18 10.75 -1.08
CA SER A 105 1.96 11.81 -1.74
C SER A 105 3.10 11.36 -2.63
N SER A 106 3.42 12.16 -3.64
CA SER A 106 4.60 11.95 -4.49
C SER A 106 4.67 10.57 -5.18
N ASN A 107 3.53 9.89 -5.37
CA ASN A 107 3.48 8.59 -6.03
C ASN A 107 3.31 8.77 -7.55
N THR A 108 3.83 7.82 -8.32
CA THR A 108 3.53 7.67 -9.74
C THR A 108 2.57 6.50 -9.93
N ILE A 109 1.33 6.78 -10.32
CA ILE A 109 0.24 5.80 -10.36
C ILE A 109 -0.44 5.82 -11.74
N ASN A 110 -0.03 4.93 -12.63
CA ASN A 110 -0.45 4.95 -14.04
C ASN A 110 -0.68 3.55 -14.63
N GLY A 111 -1.37 3.47 -15.76
CA GLY A 111 -1.54 2.20 -16.49
C GLY A 111 -2.32 1.11 -15.74
N ASN A 112 -2.94 1.42 -14.61
CA ASN A 112 -3.86 0.51 -13.92
C ASN A 112 -5.21 0.48 -14.69
N THR A 113 -5.90 -0.66 -14.68
CA THR A 113 -7.13 -0.84 -15.50
C THR A 113 -8.29 0.03 -15.04
N TYR A 114 -8.40 0.29 -13.73
CA TYR A 114 -9.37 1.22 -13.15
C TYR A 114 -8.67 2.50 -12.68
N GLU A 115 -9.28 3.25 -11.76
CA GLU A 115 -8.72 4.50 -11.24
C GLU A 115 -7.33 4.31 -10.63
N GLY A 116 -6.44 5.28 -10.82
CA GLY A 116 -5.14 5.29 -10.17
C GLY A 116 -5.28 5.28 -8.65
N ILE A 117 -6.06 6.21 -8.10
CA ILE A 117 -6.39 6.28 -6.68
C ILE A 117 -7.91 6.21 -6.50
N ARG A 118 -8.39 5.28 -5.66
CA ARG A 118 -9.81 5.13 -5.33
C ARG A 118 -10.01 5.27 -3.81
N LEU A 119 -10.93 6.14 -3.40
CA LEU A 119 -11.34 6.34 -2.01
C LEU A 119 -12.78 5.88 -1.82
N HIS A 120 -13.02 4.81 -1.08
CA HIS A 120 -14.37 4.30 -0.80
C HIS A 120 -14.63 4.29 0.70
N ASN A 121 -15.68 5.00 1.14
CA ASN A 121 -15.99 5.20 2.55
C ASN A 121 -14.78 5.69 3.36
N SER A 122 -13.89 6.48 2.75
CA SER A 122 -12.67 6.99 3.37
C SER A 122 -12.81 8.48 3.69
N THR A 123 -12.18 8.94 4.77
CA THR A 123 -12.41 10.30 5.31
C THR A 123 -11.11 10.94 5.82
N ASN A 124 -11.00 12.26 5.71
CA ASN A 124 -9.86 13.04 6.21
C ASN A 124 -8.49 12.65 5.62
N ASP A 125 -8.45 12.11 4.41
CA ASP A 125 -7.21 11.76 3.74
C ASP A 125 -6.59 12.99 3.04
N LEU A 126 -5.26 13.12 3.12
CA LEU A 126 -4.50 14.16 2.46
C LEU A 126 -3.78 13.57 1.22
N ILE A 127 -4.20 14.01 0.03
CA ILE A 127 -3.69 13.50 -1.25
C ILE A 127 -3.11 14.64 -2.06
N TYR A 128 -1.80 14.62 -2.32
CA TYR A 128 -1.10 15.68 -3.03
C TYR A 128 0.10 15.17 -3.82
N THR A 129 0.55 15.92 -4.83
CA THR A 129 1.77 15.62 -5.63
C THR A 129 1.86 14.22 -6.25
N ASN A 130 0.73 13.53 -6.46
CA ASN A 130 0.70 12.26 -7.18
C ASN A 130 0.54 12.49 -8.68
N LYS A 131 1.15 11.64 -9.51
CA LYS A 131 1.13 11.71 -10.97
C LYS A 131 0.57 10.44 -11.60
#